data_AF-A0A4Y8IC89-F1
#
_entry.id   AF-A0A4Y8IC89-F1
#
_cell.length_a   1.000
_cell.length_b   1.000
_cell.length_c   1.000
_cell.angle_alpha   90.00
_cell.angle_beta   90.00
_cell.angle_gamma   90.00
#
_symmetry.space_group_name_H-M   'P 1'
#
loop_
_entity.id
_entity.type
_entity.pdbx_description
1 polymer ?
#
loop_
_entity_poly.entity_id
_entity_poly.type
_entity_poly.pdbx_seq_one_letter_code
_entity_poly.pdbx_strand_id
1 'polypeptide(L)'
;MKYLYRYGFLIFTIILTIVGFSKLINSVENGRDSANEFLRTSMGGSMNSDDFRIITDGYILSNITLGGILFLVGLTFFCVSAYQLSKNFN
;
A
#
# COMPACT_ATOMS: atom_id res chain seq x y z
N MET A 1 -31.04 3.11 -3.77
CA MET A 1 -29.87 2.21 -3.60
C MET A 1 -28.71 2.50 -4.57
N LYS A 2 -28.95 2.71 -5.88
CA LYS A 2 -27.88 2.90 -6.90
C LYS A 2 -26.87 4.01 -6.59
N TYR A 3 -27.34 5.14 -6.04
CA TYR A 3 -26.48 6.26 -5.63
C TYR A 3 -25.60 5.92 -4.41
N LEU A 4 -26.14 5.18 -3.44
CA LEU A 4 -25.42 4.79 -2.22
C LEU A 4 -24.21 3.91 -2.54
N TYR A 5 -24.37 2.93 -3.43
CA TYR A 5 -23.27 2.09 -3.92
C TYR A 5 -22.20 2.89 -4.67
N ARG A 6 -22.62 3.90 -5.45
CA ARG A 6 -21.72 4.71 -6.28
C ARG A 6 -20.85 5.64 -5.43
N TYR A 7 -21.45 6.32 -4.45
CA TYR A 7 -20.71 7.15 -3.50
C TYR A 7 -19.88 6.31 -2.52
N GLY A 8 -20.40 5.17 -2.07
CA GLY A 8 -19.65 4.24 -1.22
C GLY A 8 -18.40 3.69 -1.91
N PHE A 9 -18.51 3.29 -3.19
CA PHE A 9 -17.37 2.86 -3.98
C PHE A 9 -16.33 3.98 -4.17
N LEU A 10 -16.78 5.21 -4.42
CA LEU A 10 -15.88 6.37 -4.56
C LEU A 10 -15.10 6.63 -3.26
N ILE A 11 -15.78 6.65 -2.10
CA ILE A 11 -15.12 6.78 -0.80
C ILE A 11 -14.13 5.64 -0.55
N PHE A 12 -14.50 4.40 -0.87
CA PHE A 12 -13.61 3.25 -0.76
C PHE A 12 -12.34 3.43 -1.60
N THR A 13 -12.45 3.88 -2.85
CA THR A 13 -11.28 4.11 -3.72
C THR A 13 -10.36 5.22 -3.21
N ILE A 14 -10.92 6.27 -2.59
CA ILE A 14 -10.13 7.32 -1.92
C ILE A 14 -9.34 6.72 -0.77
N ILE A 15 -10.00 5.97 0.12
CA ILE A 15 -9.33 5.32 1.26
C ILE A 15 -8.21 4.40 0.78
N LEU A 16 -8.49 3.57 -0.24
CA LEU A 16 -7.52 2.64 -0.80
C LEU A 16 -6.28 3.37 -1.37
N THR A 17 -6.51 4.49 -2.07
CA THR A 17 -5.44 5.35 -2.60
C THR A 17 -4.60 5.95 -1.48
N ILE A 18 -5.22 6.51 -0.44
CA ILE A 18 -4.53 7.10 0.71
C ILE A 18 -3.68 6.06 1.44
N VAL A 19 -4.24 4.86 1.68
CA VAL A 19 -3.52 3.75 2.32
C VAL A 19 -2.34 3.29 1.47
N GLY A 20 -2.53 3.13 0.15
CA GLY A 20 -1.46 2.77 -0.76
C GLY A 20 -0.33 3.80 -0.77
N PHE A 21 -0.68 5.09 -0.81
CA PHE A 21 0.27 6.20 -0.75
C PHE A 21 1.05 6.25 0.57
N SER A 22 0.36 6.10 1.70
CA SER A 22 1.00 6.04 3.02
C SER A 22 1.98 4.88 3.13
N LYS A 23 1.63 3.70 2.62
CA LYS A 23 2.55 2.55 2.57
C LYS A 23 3.76 2.81 1.69
N LEU A 24 3.62 3.53 0.58
CA LEU A 24 4.74 3.89 -0.30
C LEU A 24 5.72 4.85 0.38
N ILE A 25 5.22 5.93 0.99
CA ILE A 25 6.08 6.91 1.67
C ILE A 25 6.87 6.25 2.81
N ASN A 26 6.19 5.43 3.60
CA ASN A 26 6.79 4.78 4.77
C ASN A 26 7.38 3.41 4.43
N SER A 27 7.59 3.08 3.14
CA SER A 27 7.97 1.73 2.71
C SER A 27 9.34 1.29 3.23
N VAL A 28 10.30 2.22 3.27
CA VAL A 28 11.65 1.96 3.78
C VAL A 28 11.63 1.73 5.29
N GLU A 29 10.92 2.58 6.03
CA GLU A 29 10.80 2.46 7.50
C GLU A 29 10.04 1.19 7.89
N ASN A 30 8.85 0.97 7.31
CA ASN A 30 8.07 -0.24 7.52
C ASN A 30 8.83 -1.51 7.12
N GLY A 31 9.61 -1.46 6.04
CA GLY A 31 10.44 -2.58 5.60
C GLY A 31 11.56 -2.90 6.58
N ARG A 32 12.24 -1.88 7.09
CA ARG A 32 13.28 -2.03 8.14
C ARG A 32 12.69 -2.53 9.44
N ASP A 33 11.54 -2.01 9.86
CA ASP A 33 10.87 -2.45 11.07
C ASP A 33 10.43 -3.91 10.97
N SER A 34 9.88 -4.32 9.83
CA SER A 34 9.52 -5.72 9.56
C SER A 34 10.75 -6.63 9.59
N ALA A 35 11.87 -6.20 9.02
CA ALA A 35 13.12 -6.96 9.05
C ALA A 35 13.71 -7.06 10.47
N ASN A 36 13.67 -5.97 11.24
CA ASN A 36 14.08 -5.95 12.64
C ASN A 36 13.20 -6.84 13.50
N GLU A 37 11.89 -6.82 13.28
CA GLU A 37 10.94 -7.69 13.96
C GLU A 37 11.22 -9.16 13.63
N PHE A 38 11.44 -9.49 12.36
CA PHE A 38 11.83 -10.84 11.93
C PHE A 38 13.14 -11.29 12.61
N LEU A 39 14.15 -10.43 12.65
CA LEU A 39 15.42 -10.72 13.34
C LEU A 39 15.20 -11.04 14.82
N ARG A 40 14.38 -10.25 15.52
CA ARG A 40 14.10 -10.41 16.95
C ARG A 40 13.26 -11.64 17.26
N THR A 41 12.24 -11.91 16.45
CA THR A 41 11.22 -12.92 16.73
C THR A 41 11.54 -14.28 16.13
N SER A 42 12.09 -14.30 14.92
CA SER A 42 12.28 -15.54 14.13
C SER A 42 13.72 -16.04 14.16
N MET A 43 14.71 -15.15 14.32
CA MET A 43 16.14 -15.49 14.33
C MET A 43 16.80 -15.36 15.71
N GLY A 44 16.03 -15.10 16.77
CA GLY A 44 16.55 -14.99 18.14
C GLY A 44 17.48 -13.80 18.37
N GLY A 45 17.43 -12.78 17.50
CA GLY A 45 18.17 -11.52 17.65
C GLY A 45 19.58 -11.52 17.09
N SER A 46 20.03 -12.58 16.39
CA SER A 46 21.36 -12.64 15.79
C SER A 46 21.30 -13.18 14.37
N MET A 47 21.90 -12.44 13.43
CA MET A 47 22.02 -12.81 12.03
C MET A 47 23.27 -12.19 11.44
N ASN A 48 23.85 -12.82 10.42
CA ASN A 48 24.93 -12.22 9.64
C ASN A 48 24.43 -10.93 8.97
N SER A 49 25.26 -9.88 8.98
CA SER A 49 24.95 -8.58 8.41
C SER A 49 24.61 -8.63 6.92
N ASP A 50 25.25 -9.52 6.15
CA ASP A 50 24.98 -9.66 4.71
C ASP A 50 23.59 -10.25 4.46
N ASP A 51 23.25 -11.32 5.18
CA ASP A 51 21.93 -11.96 5.07
C ASP A 51 20.83 -11.03 5.58
N PHE A 52 21.09 -10.29 6.66
CA PHE A 52 20.15 -9.31 7.21
C PHE A 52 19.87 -8.17 6.21
N ARG A 53 20.90 -7.73 5.46
CA ARG A 53 20.73 -6.71 4.42
C ARG A 53 19.80 -7.21 3.30
N ILE A 54 20.01 -8.43 2.83
CA ILE A 54 19.17 -9.05 1.78
C ILE A 54 17.71 -9.14 2.24
N ILE A 55 17.48 -9.57 3.48
CA ILE A 55 16.13 -9.65 4.04
C ILE A 55 15.49 -8.26 4.16
N THR A 56 16.25 -7.27 4.63
CA THR A 56 15.78 -5.89 4.75
C THR A 56 15.35 -5.33 3.40
N ASP A 57 16.19 -5.48 2.38
CA ASP A 57 15.88 -5.04 1.01
C ASP A 57 14.64 -5.75 0.47
N GLY A 58 14.47 -7.05 0.78
CA GLY A 58 13.27 -7.82 0.44
C GLY A 58 11.99 -7.27 1.09
N TYR A 59 12.03 -6.94 2.39
CA TYR A 59 10.89 -6.35 3.09
C TYR A 59 10.55 -4.94 2.60
N ILE A 60 11.57 -4.13 2.30
CA ILE A 60 11.38 -2.80 1.70
C ILE A 60 10.71 -2.94 0.33
N LEU A 61 11.24 -3.81 -0.53
CA LEU A 61 10.68 -4.04 -1.86
C LEU A 61 9.23 -4.53 -1.78
N SER A 62 8.94 -5.47 -0.89
CA SER A 62 7.58 -5.96 -0.66
C SER A 62 6.61 -4.85 -0.24
N ASN A 63 7.03 -3.96 0.67
CA ASN A 63 6.23 -2.81 1.08
C ASN A 63 6.01 -1.82 -0.07
N ILE A 64 7.04 -1.55 -0.89
CA ILE A 64 6.94 -0.72 -2.09
C ILE A 64 5.94 -1.35 -3.07
N THR A 65 6.06 -2.65 -3.36
CA THR A 65 5.19 -3.34 -4.32
C THR A 65 3.74 -3.34 -3.85
N LEU A 66 3.48 -3.69 -2.58
CA LEU A 66 2.13 -3.69 -2.02
C LEU A 66 1.52 -2.27 -1.99
N GLY A 67 2.28 -1.29 -1.51
CA GLY A 67 1.85 0.11 -1.52
C GLY A 67 1.56 0.61 -2.94
N GLY A 68 2.42 0.26 -3.90
CA GLY A 68 2.29 0.59 -5.31
C GLY A 68 1.03 0.01 -5.95
N ILE A 69 0.76 -1.28 -5.74
CA ILE A 69 -0.45 -1.93 -6.23
C ILE A 69 -1.70 -1.28 -5.63
N LEU A 70 -1.74 -1.10 -4.31
CA LEU A 70 -2.88 -0.47 -3.64
C LEU A 70 -3.11 0.95 -4.14
N PHE A 71 -2.05 1.74 -4.30
CA PHE A 71 -2.14 3.11 -4.79
C PHE A 71 -2.66 3.16 -6.23
N LEU A 72 -2.06 2.39 -7.15
CA LEU A 72 -2.42 2.39 -8.56
C LEU A 72 -3.85 1.89 -8.80
N VAL A 73 -4.25 0.82 -8.12
CA VAL A 73 -5.60 0.27 -8.20
C VAL A 73 -6.62 1.28 -7.65
N GLY A 74 -6.34 1.86 -6.48
CA GLY A 74 -7.19 2.88 -5.87
C GLY A 74 -7.36 4.09 -6.78
N LEU A 75 -6.25 4.62 -7.29
CA LEU A 75 -6.23 5.81 -8.14
C LEU A 75 -6.97 5.57 -9.46
N THR A 76 -6.76 4.41 -10.08
CA THR A 76 -7.43 4.06 -11.34
C THR A 76 -8.94 3.98 -11.16
N PHE A 77 -9.42 3.28 -10.13
CA PHE A 77 -10.85 3.19 -9.86
C PHE A 77 -11.45 4.52 -9.41
N PHE A 78 -10.70 5.35 -8.69
CA PHE A 78 -11.11 6.70 -8.34
C PHE A 78 -11.31 7.55 -9.61
N CYS A 79 -10.33 7.59 -10.52
CA CYS A 79 -10.41 8.33 -11.77
C CYS A 79 -11.59 7.86 -12.65
N VAL A 80 -11.80 6.55 -12.78
CA VAL A 80 -12.94 6.00 -13.52
C VAL A 80 -14.27 6.41 -12.88
N SER A 81 -14.36 6.34 -11.56
CA SER A 81 -15.57 6.72 -10.83
C SER A 81 -15.87 8.21 -10.96
N ALA A 82 -14.86 9.05 -10.84
CA ALA A 82 -14.96 10.49 -11.02
C ALA A 82 -15.38 10.86 -12.46
N TYR A 83 -14.79 10.21 -13.47
CA TYR A 83 -15.15 10.40 -14.87
C TYR A 83 -16.62 10.04 -15.15
N GLN A 84 -17.07 8.88 -14.68
CA GLN A 84 -18.47 8.48 -14.84
C GLN A 84 -19.42 9.43 -14.11
N LEU A 85 -19.00 9.99 -12.97
CA LEU A 85 -19.80 10.97 -12.23
C LEU A 85 -19.95 12.23 -13.08
N SER A 86 -18.84 12.81 -13.54
CA SER A 86 -18.82 13.99 -14.42
C SER A 86 -19.67 13.81 -15.68
N LYS A 87 -19.59 12.65 -16.35
CA LYS A 87 -20.39 12.36 -17.55
C LYS A 87 -21.90 12.31 -17.27
N ASN A 88 -22.33 11.91 -16.08
CA ASN A 88 -23.76 11.81 -15.74
C ASN A 88 -24.34 13.12 -15.18
N PHE A 89 -23.50 14.12 -14.90
CA PHE A 89 -23.91 15.45 -14.46
C PHE A 89 -24.06 16.43 -15.64
N ASN A 90 -23.53 16.10 -16.81
CA ASN A 90 -23.61 16.86 -18.05
C ASN A 90 -24.64 16.24 -19.00
#